data_AF-A0A151TNI6-F1
#
_entry.id   AF-A0A151TNI6-F1
#
_cell.length_a   1.000
_cell.length_b   1.000
_cell.length_c   1.000
_cell.angle_alpha   90.00
_cell.angle_beta   90.00
_cell.angle_gamma   90.00
#
_symmetry.space_group_name_H-M   'P 1'
#
loop_
_entity.id
_entity.type
_entity.pdbx_description
1 polymer ?
#
loop_
_entity_poly.entity_id
_entity_poly.type
_entity_poly.pdbx_seq_one_letter_code
_entity_poly.pdbx_strand_id
1 'polypeptide(L)'
;MASALSSLSSTSSSLLHHIFTGNSQAPTQFPNKNARFFVLAQKKAKKTRKIILREDVTDVGKQGQLLNVRAGFYRNYLLPMGKAQLVTPQLLKEMKIEEERIEAEKRRVKEEAQQLALIFETVGAFKVKRKGGKGKQIFGSVTAQDLVDIIKAQLQREVDKRIVDLPEIRETGEYIAELKLHPEVTARVRVNVFAN
;
A
#
# COMPACT_ATOMS: atom_id res chain seq x y z
N MET A 1 -15.20 -67.03 -1.63
CA MET A 1 -16.16 -68.04 -2.11
C MET A 1 -17.52 -67.34 -2.20
N ALA A 2 -18.27 -67.26 -3.31
CA ALA A 2 -18.06 -67.59 -4.74
C ALA A 2 -19.07 -66.70 -5.56
N SER A 3 -19.23 -66.68 -6.89
CA SER A 3 -18.86 -67.61 -7.97
C SER A 3 -18.69 -66.89 -9.34
N ALA A 4 -18.31 -67.69 -10.35
CA ALA A 4 -18.67 -67.68 -11.78
C ALA A 4 -20.05 -67.07 -12.19
N LEU A 5 -20.40 -66.79 -13.46
CA LEU A 5 -19.74 -66.70 -14.79
C LEU A 5 -20.79 -66.15 -15.80
N SER A 6 -20.39 -65.35 -16.80
CA SER A 6 -20.96 -65.31 -18.17
C SER A 6 -20.27 -64.18 -18.97
N SER A 7 -19.48 -64.40 -20.02
CA SER A 7 -19.68 -65.13 -21.29
C SER A 7 -20.76 -64.51 -22.20
N LEU A 8 -20.34 -63.88 -23.29
CA LEU A 8 -20.80 -64.17 -24.65
C LEU A 8 -19.76 -63.64 -25.66
N SER A 9 -19.68 -64.28 -26.83
CA SER A 9 -18.58 -64.15 -27.80
C SER A 9 -19.08 -64.29 -29.25
N SER A 10 -18.15 -64.31 -30.21
CA SER A 10 -18.34 -64.42 -31.68
C SER A 10 -18.82 -63.12 -32.37
N THR A 11 -18.46 -62.81 -33.62
CA THR A 11 -17.92 -63.62 -34.74
C THR A 11 -16.64 -62.94 -35.33
N SER A 12 -15.60 -63.59 -35.90
CA SER A 12 -15.51 -64.51 -37.05
C SER A 12 -16.19 -63.92 -38.31
N SER A 13 -15.64 -63.85 -39.53
CA SER A 13 -14.51 -64.48 -40.23
C SER A 13 -14.06 -63.50 -41.35
N SER A 14 -12.83 -63.48 -41.89
CA SER A 14 -12.46 -64.36 -43.01
C SER A 14 -11.04 -64.08 -43.52
N LEU A 15 -10.41 -65.11 -44.13
CA LEU A 15 -9.04 -65.10 -44.64
C LEU A 15 -8.99 -65.17 -46.18
N LEU A 16 -8.09 -64.37 -46.76
CA LEU A 16 -7.21 -64.66 -47.91
C LEU A 16 -7.77 -65.25 -49.24
N HIS A 17 -7.60 -64.51 -50.36
CA HIS A 17 -6.53 -64.73 -51.37
C HIS A 17 -6.84 -64.12 -52.77
N HIS A 18 -5.91 -63.31 -53.29
CA HIS A 18 -5.35 -63.30 -54.67
C HIS A 18 -4.38 -62.09 -54.76
N ILE A 19 -3.07 -62.25 -54.84
CA ILE A 19 -2.24 -62.68 -55.98
C ILE A 19 -2.16 -61.63 -57.11
N PHE A 20 -1.05 -60.87 -57.06
CA PHE A 20 -0.17 -60.52 -58.18
C PHE A 20 -0.73 -59.73 -59.39
N THR A 21 -0.35 -58.45 -59.50
CA THR A 21 0.39 -57.83 -60.64
C THR A 21 0.42 -56.30 -60.47
N GLY A 22 1.52 -55.65 -60.86
CA GLY A 22 1.61 -54.18 -60.81
C GLY A 22 2.90 -53.63 -60.23
N ASN A 23 4.05 -54.00 -60.80
CA ASN A 23 5.29 -53.25 -60.55
C ASN A 23 5.22 -51.90 -61.27
N SER A 24 4.85 -50.85 -60.55
CA SER A 24 5.11 -49.46 -60.94
C SER A 24 5.85 -48.75 -59.81
N GLN A 25 7.16 -49.02 -59.70
CA GLN A 25 8.08 -48.10 -59.04
C GLN A 25 8.06 -46.76 -59.81
N ALA A 26 7.10 -45.90 -59.50
CA ALA A 26 7.24 -44.48 -59.80
C ALA A 26 8.45 -43.99 -58.99
N PRO A 27 9.53 -43.52 -59.64
CA PRO A 27 10.63 -42.93 -58.88
C PRO A 27 10.07 -41.70 -58.17
N THR A 28 10.04 -41.73 -56.85
CA THR A 28 9.69 -40.56 -56.04
C THR A 28 10.76 -39.49 -56.27
N GLN A 29 10.57 -38.68 -57.31
CA GLN A 29 11.44 -37.55 -57.60
C GLN A 29 11.31 -36.59 -56.43
N PHE A 30 12.29 -36.64 -55.53
CA PHE A 30 12.44 -35.63 -54.50
C PHE A 30 12.47 -34.26 -55.19
N PRO A 31 11.52 -33.36 -54.90
CA PRO A 31 11.43 -32.09 -55.62
C PRO A 31 12.75 -31.34 -55.47
N ASN A 32 13.23 -30.85 -56.62
CA ASN A 32 14.58 -30.35 -56.83
C ASN A 32 15.04 -29.40 -55.71
N LYS A 33 16.25 -29.64 -55.17
CA LYS A 33 16.88 -28.87 -54.07
C LYS A 33 17.20 -27.43 -54.49
N ASN A 34 16.18 -26.59 -54.61
CA ASN A 34 16.29 -25.16 -54.87
C ASN A 34 15.13 -24.34 -54.26
N ALA A 35 14.63 -24.77 -53.09
CA ALA A 35 13.81 -23.91 -52.25
C ALA A 35 14.66 -22.74 -51.73
N ARG A 36 14.63 -21.60 -52.43
CA ARG A 36 15.26 -20.35 -51.96
C ARG A 36 14.54 -19.88 -50.70
N PHE A 37 15.13 -20.14 -49.54
CA PHE A 37 14.70 -19.54 -48.28
C PHE A 37 14.88 -18.02 -48.35
N PHE A 38 13.80 -17.29 -48.59
CA PHE A 38 13.79 -15.84 -48.47
C PHE A 38 13.91 -15.45 -47.00
N VAL A 39 15.14 -15.16 -46.55
CA VAL A 39 15.40 -14.58 -45.23
C VAL A 39 14.95 -13.12 -45.25
N LEU A 40 13.65 -12.91 -45.01
CA LEU A 40 13.08 -11.58 -44.79
C LEU A 40 13.62 -11.03 -43.47
N ALA A 41 14.56 -10.09 -43.57
CA ALA A 41 15.15 -9.41 -42.41
C ALA A 41 14.09 -8.54 -41.71
N GLN A 42 13.42 -9.10 -40.70
CA GLN A 42 12.45 -8.38 -39.89
C GLN A 42 13.14 -7.29 -39.05
N LYS A 43 12.55 -6.09 -39.02
CA LYS A 43 13.02 -4.96 -38.21
C LYS A 43 13.01 -5.35 -36.73
N LYS A 44 14.16 -5.29 -36.06
CA LYS A 44 14.33 -5.71 -34.65
C LYS A 44 13.44 -4.87 -33.71
N ALA A 45 12.50 -5.52 -33.03
CA ALA A 45 11.66 -4.89 -32.01
C ALA A 45 12.37 -4.80 -30.65
N LYS A 46 12.20 -3.66 -29.95
CA LYS A 46 12.81 -3.38 -28.65
C LYS A 46 11.97 -4.00 -27.53
N LYS A 47 12.46 -5.10 -26.93
CA LYS A 47 11.78 -5.77 -25.80
C LYS A 47 11.85 -4.93 -24.52
N THR A 48 10.69 -4.61 -23.95
CA THR A 48 10.52 -3.90 -22.67
C THR A 48 9.89 -4.81 -21.60
N ARG A 49 9.97 -4.41 -20.32
CA ARG A 49 9.31 -5.06 -19.19
C ARG A 49 8.75 -4.02 -18.22
N LYS A 50 7.55 -4.25 -17.69
CA LYS A 50 6.99 -3.52 -16.55
C LYS A 50 7.66 -4.00 -15.27
N ILE A 51 8.26 -3.08 -14.53
CA ILE A 51 8.94 -3.35 -13.27
C ILE A 51 8.47 -2.35 -12.21
N ILE A 52 8.69 -2.71 -10.95
CA ILE A 52 8.65 -1.78 -9.83
C ILE A 52 10.03 -1.72 -9.19
N LEU A 53 10.51 -0.51 -8.88
CA LEU A 53 11.77 -0.31 -8.17
C LEU A 53 11.59 -0.59 -6.67
N ARG A 54 12.54 -1.32 -6.09
CA ARG A 54 12.63 -1.56 -4.63
C ARG A 54 13.56 -0.60 -3.92
N GLU A 55 14.43 0.08 -4.68
CA GLU A 55 15.41 1.06 -4.22
C GLU A 55 15.38 2.28 -5.15
N ASP A 56 15.91 3.43 -4.71
CA ASP A 56 16.17 4.57 -5.60
C ASP A 56 17.32 4.22 -6.57
N VAL A 57 17.13 4.54 -7.85
CA VAL A 57 18.10 4.26 -8.90
C VAL A 57 18.28 5.51 -9.76
N THR A 58 19.47 6.11 -9.65
CA THR A 58 19.92 7.26 -10.44
C THR A 58 19.60 7.06 -11.92
N ASP A 59 19.08 8.12 -12.55
CA ASP A 59 18.64 8.18 -13.95
C ASP A 59 17.49 7.21 -14.36
N VAL A 60 16.89 6.49 -13.42
CA VAL A 60 15.78 5.54 -13.68
C VAL A 60 14.51 5.91 -12.93
N GLY A 61 14.60 6.22 -11.64
CA GLY A 61 13.45 6.57 -10.81
C GLY A 61 13.62 6.20 -9.33
N LYS A 62 12.67 6.65 -8.50
CA LYS A 62 12.66 6.40 -7.06
C LYS A 62 12.08 5.03 -6.70
N GLN A 63 12.38 4.57 -5.48
CA GLN A 63 11.72 3.41 -4.86
C GLN A 63 10.18 3.49 -4.98
N GLY A 64 9.56 2.34 -5.23
CA GLY A 64 8.10 2.21 -5.40
C GLY A 64 7.56 2.60 -6.77
N GLN A 65 8.37 3.19 -7.66
CA GLN A 65 7.89 3.64 -8.97
C GLN A 65 7.67 2.47 -9.95
N LEU A 66 6.54 2.52 -10.66
CA LEU A 66 6.14 1.59 -11.71
C LEU A 66 6.63 2.09 -13.08
N LEU A 67 7.56 1.39 -13.74
CA LEU A 67 8.11 1.85 -15.02
C LEU A 67 8.42 0.76 -16.05
N ASN A 68 8.54 1.16 -17.31
CA ASN A 68 8.82 0.30 -18.47
C ASN A 68 10.30 0.34 -18.85
N VAL A 69 11.10 -0.60 -18.34
CA VAL A 69 12.53 -0.70 -18.68
C VAL A 69 12.79 -1.58 -19.90
N ARG A 70 14.00 -1.49 -20.47
CA ARG A 70 14.50 -2.45 -21.47
C ARG A 70 14.69 -3.82 -20.80
N ALA A 71 14.26 -4.90 -21.46
CA ALA A 71 14.31 -6.25 -20.88
C ALA A 71 15.73 -6.70 -20.47
N GLY A 72 16.75 -6.27 -21.21
CA GLY A 72 18.16 -6.52 -20.88
C GLY A 72 18.66 -5.74 -19.65
N PHE A 73 18.17 -4.51 -19.45
CA PHE A 73 18.53 -3.69 -18.27
C PHE A 73 17.96 -4.29 -16.98
N TYR A 74 16.71 -4.76 -17.02
CA TYR A 74 16.14 -5.53 -15.91
C TYR A 74 16.96 -6.79 -15.62
N ARG A 75 17.17 -7.65 -16.65
CA ARG A 75 17.81 -8.96 -16.46
C ARG A 75 19.27 -8.88 -16.01
N ASN A 76 20.04 -7.93 -16.55
CA ASN A 76 21.49 -7.88 -16.33
C ASN A 76 21.89 -6.98 -15.15
N TYR A 77 21.08 -6.00 -14.76
CA TYR A 77 21.43 -5.02 -13.72
C TYR A 77 20.42 -5.01 -12.56
N LEU A 78 19.15 -4.71 -12.83
CA LEU A 78 18.19 -4.48 -11.73
C LEU A 78 17.79 -5.76 -10.98
N LEU A 79 17.69 -6.90 -11.68
CA LEU A 79 17.32 -8.18 -11.07
C LEU A 79 18.48 -8.79 -10.24
N PRO A 80 19.74 -8.89 -10.73
CA PRO A 80 20.83 -9.43 -9.91
C PRO A 80 21.17 -8.56 -8.71
N MET A 81 20.98 -7.24 -8.81
CA MET A 81 21.21 -6.28 -7.73
C MET A 81 20.00 -6.13 -6.78
N GLY A 82 18.90 -6.88 -6.97
CA GLY A 82 17.70 -6.80 -6.13
C GLY A 82 16.85 -5.52 -6.26
N LYS A 83 17.33 -4.53 -7.03
CA LYS A 83 16.79 -3.17 -7.16
C LYS A 83 15.40 -3.08 -7.79
N ALA A 84 14.93 -4.12 -8.47
CA ALA A 84 13.61 -4.12 -9.07
C ALA A 84 12.93 -5.50 -9.04
N GLN A 85 11.59 -5.48 -8.98
CA GLN A 85 10.73 -6.65 -9.07
C GLN A 85 9.86 -6.59 -10.34
N LEU A 86 9.52 -7.75 -10.91
CA LEU A 86 8.62 -7.83 -12.04
C LEU A 86 7.18 -7.53 -11.61
N VAL A 87 6.48 -6.69 -12.37
CA VAL A 87 5.08 -6.36 -12.10
C VAL A 87 4.18 -7.50 -12.56
N THR A 88 3.67 -8.28 -11.61
CA THR A 88 2.63 -9.29 -11.85
C THR A 88 1.24 -8.69 -11.55
N PRO A 89 0.15 -9.22 -12.15
CA PRO A 89 -1.21 -8.77 -11.83
C PRO A 89 -1.64 -9.11 -10.39
N GLN A 90 -0.95 -10.04 -9.71
CA GLN A 90 -1.13 -10.32 -8.28
C GLN A 90 -0.49 -9.23 -7.43
N LEU A 91 0.79 -8.91 -7.67
CA LEU A 91 1.51 -7.85 -6.96
C LEU A 91 0.80 -6.49 -7.08
N LEU A 92 0.24 -6.16 -8.25
CA LEU A 92 -0.57 -4.94 -8.44
C LEU A 92 -1.87 -4.91 -7.62
N LYS A 93 -2.43 -6.07 -7.25
CA LYS A 93 -3.61 -6.13 -6.37
C LYS A 93 -3.20 -6.03 -4.91
N GLU A 94 -2.15 -6.76 -4.52
CA GLU A 94 -1.57 -6.71 -3.17
C GLU A 94 -1.17 -5.28 -2.79
N MET A 95 -0.45 -4.58 -3.68
CA MET A 95 -0.09 -3.17 -3.47
C MET A 95 -1.31 -2.27 -3.28
N LYS A 96 -2.35 -2.42 -4.10
CA LYS A 96 -3.57 -1.60 -3.98
C LYS A 96 -4.31 -1.85 -2.67
N ILE A 97 -4.40 -3.11 -2.24
CA ILE A 97 -5.02 -3.48 -0.96
C ILE A 97 -4.23 -2.85 0.21
N GLU A 98 -2.91 -2.86 0.14
CA GLU A 98 -2.06 -2.25 1.17
C GLU A 98 -2.13 -0.70 1.15
N GLU A 99 -2.14 -0.09 -0.04
CA GLU A 99 -2.37 1.36 -0.22
C GLU A 99 -3.75 1.79 0.31
N GLU A 100 -4.81 1.06 -0.04
CA GLU A 100 -6.18 1.28 0.45
C GLU A 100 -6.28 1.10 1.98
N ARG A 101 -5.58 0.10 2.54
CA ARG A 101 -5.49 -0.13 3.98
C ARG A 101 -4.81 1.04 4.69
N ILE A 102 -3.61 1.43 4.24
CA ILE A 102 -2.85 2.54 4.81
C ILE A 102 -3.67 3.83 4.74
N GLU A 103 -4.37 4.08 3.63
CA GLU A 103 -5.21 5.26 3.46
C GLU A 103 -6.47 5.23 4.35
N ALA A 104 -7.07 4.05 4.55
CA ALA A 104 -8.17 3.86 5.50
C ALA A 104 -7.72 4.05 6.95
N GLU A 105 -6.53 3.56 7.33
CA GLU A 105 -5.95 3.74 8.66
C GLU A 105 -5.63 5.23 8.93
N LYS A 106 -5.00 5.95 8.00
CA LYS A 106 -4.81 7.41 8.09
C LYS A 106 -6.15 8.15 8.25
N ARG A 107 -7.16 7.77 7.47
CA ARG A 107 -8.48 8.42 7.52
C ARG A 107 -9.14 8.21 8.87
N ARG A 108 -9.11 6.99 9.42
CA ARG A 108 -9.62 6.70 10.77
C ARG A 108 -8.92 7.54 11.83
N VAL A 109 -7.58 7.58 11.83
CA VAL A 109 -6.82 8.40 12.79
C VAL A 109 -7.17 9.89 12.67
N LYS A 110 -7.38 10.40 11.44
CA LYS A 110 -7.84 11.77 11.21
C LYS A 110 -9.28 12.01 11.70
N GLU A 111 -10.20 11.09 11.45
CA GLU A 111 -11.60 11.15 11.91
C GLU A 111 -11.68 11.09 13.45
N GLU A 112 -10.91 10.22 14.09
CA GLU A 112 -10.77 10.15 15.55
C GLU A 112 -10.21 11.46 16.13
N ALA A 113 -9.16 12.02 15.51
CA ALA A 113 -8.61 13.32 15.92
C ALA A 113 -9.61 14.47 15.74
N GLN A 114 -10.43 14.45 14.69
CA GLN A 114 -11.50 15.44 14.47
C GLN A 114 -12.63 15.31 15.51
N GLN A 115 -13.03 14.09 15.86
CA GLN A 115 -14.01 13.85 16.93
C GLN A 115 -13.47 14.34 18.29
N LEU A 116 -12.20 14.05 18.60
CA LEU A 116 -11.54 14.58 19.80
C LEU A 116 -11.50 16.12 19.79
N ALA A 117 -11.19 16.75 18.66
CA ALA A 117 -11.18 18.21 18.54
C ALA A 117 -12.56 18.82 18.86
N LEU A 118 -13.63 18.25 18.29
CA LEU A 118 -15.01 18.67 18.57
C LEU A 118 -15.39 18.50 20.04
N ILE A 119 -14.94 17.42 20.69
CA ILE A 119 -15.14 17.22 22.14
C ILE A 119 -14.43 18.33 22.92
N PHE A 120 -13.15 18.60 22.64
CA PHE A 120 -12.40 19.65 23.34
C PHE A 120 -13.00 21.06 23.16
N GLU A 121 -13.54 21.38 21.98
CA GLU A 121 -14.23 22.65 21.72
C GLU A 121 -15.59 22.74 22.43
N THR A 122 -16.30 21.62 22.57
CA THR A 122 -17.63 21.56 23.21
C THR A 122 -17.56 21.60 24.74
N VAL A 123 -16.48 21.10 25.35
CA VAL A 123 -16.34 20.94 26.82
C VAL A 123 -16.27 22.27 27.60
N GLY A 124 -16.13 23.40 26.89
CA GLY A 124 -16.21 24.73 27.48
C GLY A 124 -14.91 25.20 28.14
N ALA A 125 -15.00 26.12 29.09
CA ALA A 125 -13.83 26.76 29.68
C ALA A 125 -13.22 25.93 30.82
N PHE A 126 -12.00 25.43 30.61
CA PHE A 126 -11.21 24.73 31.61
C PHE A 126 -10.75 25.72 32.69
N LYS A 127 -11.06 25.43 33.96
CA LYS A 127 -10.84 26.35 35.09
C LYS A 127 -9.49 26.08 35.76
N VAL A 128 -8.51 26.93 35.50
CA VAL A 128 -7.19 26.87 36.15
C VAL A 128 -7.22 27.70 37.42
N LYS A 129 -6.82 27.10 38.55
CA LYS A 129 -6.68 27.80 39.83
C LYS A 129 -5.20 28.07 40.12
N ARG A 130 -4.80 29.32 40.31
CA ARG A 130 -3.46 29.70 40.78
C ARG A 130 -3.56 30.76 41.88
N LYS A 131 -2.52 30.92 42.69
CA LYS A 131 -2.50 31.91 43.78
C LYS A 131 -2.51 33.33 43.21
N GLY A 132 -3.42 34.18 43.68
CA GLY A 132 -3.47 35.59 43.28
C GLY A 132 -2.23 36.37 43.71
N GLY A 133 -1.69 37.19 42.81
CA GLY A 133 -0.62 38.16 43.05
C GLY A 133 -1.15 39.56 43.33
N LYS A 134 -0.38 40.60 42.99
CA LYS A 134 -0.86 41.99 43.07
C LYS A 134 -1.80 42.30 41.91
N GLY A 135 -3.04 42.69 42.22
CA GLY A 135 -4.04 43.05 41.20
C GLY A 135 -4.51 41.85 40.39
N LYS A 136 -4.33 41.89 39.06
CA LYS A 136 -4.72 40.79 38.15
C LYS A 136 -3.61 39.76 37.90
N GLN A 137 -2.39 39.98 38.38
CA GLN A 137 -1.29 39.05 38.17
C GLN A 137 -1.46 37.79 39.03
N ILE A 138 -0.98 36.64 38.56
CA ILE A 138 -0.89 35.39 39.34
C ILE A 138 0.56 35.09 39.73
N PHE A 139 0.74 34.30 40.80
CA PHE A 139 2.06 33.78 41.14
C PHE A 139 2.44 32.60 40.25
N GLY A 140 3.55 32.77 39.51
CA GLY A 140 4.02 31.82 38.50
C GLY A 140 3.25 31.92 37.18
N SER A 141 3.68 31.16 36.17
CA SER A 141 2.96 31.02 34.89
C SER A 141 2.09 29.76 34.88
N VAL A 142 1.01 29.78 34.09
CA VAL A 142 0.28 28.56 33.71
C VAL A 142 1.10 27.85 32.62
N THR A 143 1.31 26.55 32.77
CA THR A 143 2.10 25.73 31.85
C THR A 143 1.22 24.72 31.12
N ALA A 144 1.74 24.14 30.03
CA ALA A 144 1.09 23.03 29.33
C ALA A 144 0.78 21.84 30.26
N GLN A 145 1.60 21.60 31.30
CA GLN A 145 1.35 20.53 32.27
C GLN A 145 0.07 20.77 33.08
N ASP A 146 -0.16 22.01 33.54
CA ASP A 146 -1.38 22.36 34.28
C ASP A 146 -2.64 22.07 33.44
N LEU A 147 -2.59 22.35 32.13
CA LEU A 147 -3.71 22.06 31.22
C LEU A 147 -3.92 20.56 31.02
N VAL A 148 -2.85 19.79 30.82
CA VAL A 148 -2.93 18.32 30.71
C VAL A 148 -3.53 17.71 31.98
N ASP A 149 -3.12 18.17 33.16
CA ASP A 149 -3.60 17.64 34.43
C ASP A 149 -5.09 17.97 34.65
N ILE A 150 -5.55 19.18 34.27
CA ILE A 150 -6.96 19.57 34.35
C ILE A 150 -7.81 18.83 33.29
N ILE A 151 -7.30 18.64 32.07
CA ILE A 151 -7.95 17.82 31.04
C ILE A 151 -8.12 16.39 31.54
N LYS A 152 -7.08 15.80 32.14
CA LYS A 152 -7.15 14.46 32.73
C LYS A 152 -8.16 14.39 33.87
N ALA A 153 -8.26 15.41 34.72
CA ALA A 153 -9.24 15.47 35.81
C ALA A 153 -10.70 15.63 35.33
N GLN A 154 -10.94 16.42 34.28
CA GLN A 154 -12.31 16.74 33.80
C GLN A 154 -12.83 15.75 32.75
N LEU A 155 -11.98 15.33 31.82
CA LEU A 155 -12.36 14.46 30.69
C LEU A 155 -11.91 13.00 30.83
N GLN A 156 -11.06 12.69 31.83
CA GLN A 156 -10.49 11.35 32.03
C GLN A 156 -9.72 10.86 30.78
N ARG A 157 -9.18 11.80 30.00
CA ARG A 157 -8.35 11.56 28.81
C ARG A 157 -6.92 11.99 29.08
N GLU A 158 -5.98 11.17 28.64
CA GLU A 158 -4.55 11.51 28.66
C GLU A 158 -4.17 12.23 27.37
N VAL A 159 -3.44 13.34 27.51
CA VAL A 159 -2.98 14.21 26.43
C VAL A 159 -1.49 14.49 26.68
N ASP A 160 -0.63 14.38 25.67
CA ASP A 160 0.78 14.72 25.83
C ASP A 160 0.95 16.24 25.91
N LYS A 161 1.77 16.75 26.83
CA LYS A 161 2.14 18.17 26.90
C LYS A 161 2.82 18.68 25.63
N ARG A 162 3.42 17.79 24.82
CA ARG A 162 4.11 18.14 23.56
C ARG A 162 3.16 18.61 22.44
N ILE A 163 1.87 18.29 22.53
CA ILE A 163 0.85 18.72 21.57
C ILE A 163 0.06 19.95 22.04
N VAL A 164 0.40 20.52 23.20
CA VAL A 164 -0.25 21.70 23.78
C VAL A 164 0.58 22.94 23.49
N ASP A 165 0.11 23.80 22.58
CA ASP A 165 0.65 25.15 22.42
C ASP A 165 -0.14 26.13 23.31
N LEU A 166 0.56 26.72 24.27
CA LEU A 166 0.03 27.64 25.26
C LEU A 166 0.91 28.91 25.31
N PRO A 167 0.36 30.12 25.05
CA PRO A 167 1.09 31.37 25.33
C PRO A 167 1.40 31.50 26.83
N GLU A 168 2.43 32.27 27.20
CA GLU A 168 2.78 32.45 28.61
C GLU A 168 1.71 33.28 29.35
N ILE A 169 0.91 32.62 30.19
CA ILE A 169 -0.15 33.27 30.98
C ILE A 169 0.37 33.60 32.38
N ARG A 170 0.33 34.89 32.73
CA ARG A 170 0.71 35.45 34.05
C ARG A 170 -0.38 36.31 34.71
N GLU A 171 -1.55 36.42 34.09
CA GLU A 171 -2.67 37.21 34.60
C GLU A 171 -3.96 36.39 34.64
N THR A 172 -4.92 36.80 35.48
CA THR A 172 -6.27 36.23 35.51
C THR A 172 -7.09 36.72 34.32
N GLY A 173 -7.77 35.79 33.66
CA GLY A 173 -8.51 36.08 32.43
C GLY A 173 -8.84 34.82 31.63
N GLU A 174 -9.45 35.05 30.46
CA GLU A 174 -9.76 34.01 29.48
C GLU A 174 -8.72 33.99 28.36
N TYR A 175 -8.21 32.80 28.07
CA TYR A 175 -7.19 32.53 27.07
C TYR A 175 -7.62 31.37 26.18
N ILE A 176 -7.00 31.26 25.00
CA ILE A 176 -7.21 30.15 24.07
C ILE A 176 -5.89 29.39 23.97
N ALA A 177 -5.94 28.09 24.23
CA ALA A 177 -4.86 27.14 24.01
C ALA A 177 -5.14 26.34 22.73
N GLU A 178 -4.10 26.00 21.96
CA GLU A 178 -4.25 25.18 20.76
C GLU A 178 -3.67 23.78 21.00
N LEU A 179 -4.48 22.75 20.75
CA LEU A 179 -4.10 21.34 20.86
C LEU A 179 -3.86 20.75 19.46
N LYS A 180 -2.62 20.40 19.15
CA LYS A 180 -2.20 19.77 17.87
C LYS A 180 -2.39 18.26 17.92
N LEU A 181 -3.64 17.81 17.82
CA LEU A 181 -4.02 16.39 17.91
C LEU A 181 -3.50 15.56 16.71
N HIS A 182 -3.45 16.15 15.51
CA HIS A 182 -2.93 15.54 14.29
C HIS A 182 -2.24 16.64 13.44
N PRO A 183 -1.29 16.32 12.54
CA PRO A 183 -0.68 17.31 11.64
C PRO A 183 -1.66 18.19 10.84
N GLU A 184 -2.89 17.71 10.63
CA GLU A 184 -3.97 18.42 9.92
C GLU A 184 -5.15 18.82 10.83
N VAL A 185 -5.11 18.53 12.13
CA VAL A 185 -6.23 18.76 13.06
C VAL A 185 -5.72 19.44 14.32
N THR A 186 -6.13 20.70 14.49
CA THR A 186 -5.93 21.49 15.71
C THR A 186 -7.27 21.73 16.39
N ALA A 187 -7.30 21.66 17.72
CA ALA A 187 -8.50 21.94 18.53
C ALA A 187 -8.27 23.18 19.39
N ARG A 188 -9.28 24.04 19.53
CA ARG A 188 -9.17 25.28 20.32
C ARG A 188 -9.84 25.15 21.68
N VAL A 189 -9.04 25.20 22.73
CA VAL A 189 -9.50 25.04 24.11
C VAL A 189 -9.54 26.39 24.82
N ARG A 190 -10.68 26.71 25.45
CA ARG A 190 -10.81 27.91 26.29
C ARG A 190 -10.30 27.61 27.70
N VAL A 191 -9.42 28.47 28.19
CA VAL A 191 -8.79 28.37 29.51
C VAL A 191 -9.17 29.61 30.30
N ASN A 192 -9.82 29.46 31.44
CA ASN A 192 -10.17 30.57 32.31
C ASN A 192 -9.38 30.46 33.63
N VAL A 193 -8.54 31.45 33.90
CA VAL A 193 -7.59 31.48 35.02
C VAL A 193 -8.15 32.31 36.17
N PHE A 194 -8.43 31.64 37.29
CA PHE A 194 -8.96 32.24 38.51
C PHE A 194 -7.90 32.29 39.62
N ALA A 195 -7.90 33.39 40.36
CA ALA A 195 -7.15 33.51 41.60
C ALA A 195 -7.82 32.69 42.72
N ASN A 196 -7.00 31.92 43.43
CA ASN A 196 -7.26 31.42 44.80
C ASN A 196 -6.82 32.49 45.81
#